data_AF-A0A401PPZ1-F1
#
_entry.id   AF-A0A401PPZ1-F1
#
_cell.length_a   1.000
_cell.length_b   1.000
_cell.length_c   1.000
_cell.angle_alpha   90.00
_cell.angle_beta   90.00
_cell.angle_gamma   90.00
#
_symmetry.space_group_name_H-M   'P 1'
#
loop_
_entity.id
_entity.type
_entity.pdbx_description
1 polymer ?
#
loop_
_entity_poly.entity_id
_entity_poly.type
_entity_poly.pdbx_seq_one_letter_code
_entity_poly.pdbx_strand_id
1 'polypeptide(L)'
;MTCGVHGSQGAVESIAMKNPKERTALFEEISRSGELAQEYDKRKKEMVKAEEDTQFNYHRKKNIAAERKEAKQEKEEAERYQRLKDELVRAQVQLQLFKLFHNESEIERLSKDLTSRNKEIEKDRKRMDKVEEEMKVHKKEVGKLTREQQQIEKDIKEKDAELNQKRPQYIKAKENTSHKIKKLESAKKSLQNAQKQYKKRKGDMDELEQEMLSVEKARQEFEERMEEESQSQGRDLQLEENQVKKYHRLKEEASKRAATLAQELEKFNRDQKADQDRLDLEERKKVETEAKIKQKLREIEENQKRIEKLEDYINTSKQSLDEQQAQETKLTDEVEAAKRRIDEINMELNQVMEQLGDARIDRQESSRQQRKAEIMESIKRLYPGSVYGRLIDLCQPTQKKYQIAVTKVLGKNMDAIIVDTEKTGRDCIQYIKEQRGDPETFLPLDYLEVKPTDEKLRELRGAKLIIDVIRYEPPHIKKALQYACGNALVCDNVEDARRIAFGGPQRHKTVALDGTLFQKSGVISGGASDLKAKARRWDEKAVEKLKSKKEKLTEELKEQMKIKRKEAELRQVQSQAHGLQMRLKYSQSDLDQTKTRHLSLNMQVSVTGSN
;
A
#
# COMPACT_ATOMS: atom_id res chain seq x y z
N MET A 1 -45.75 -70.42 -104.92
CA MET A 1 -46.91 -71.19 -104.43
C MET A 1 -48.12 -70.28 -104.50
N THR A 2 -49.16 -70.76 -105.19
CA THR A 2 -50.46 -70.13 -105.37
C THR A 2 -51.14 -69.87 -104.02
N CYS A 3 -51.26 -68.60 -103.62
CA CYS A 3 -52.10 -68.26 -102.47
C CYS A 3 -53.53 -68.20 -102.98
N GLY A 4 -54.22 -69.33 -102.96
CA GLY A 4 -55.67 -69.38 -103.15
C GLY A 4 -56.33 -68.62 -102.01
N VAL A 5 -56.84 -67.43 -102.30
CA VAL A 5 -57.75 -66.73 -101.40
C VAL A 5 -59.01 -67.59 -101.32
N HIS A 6 -59.12 -68.40 -100.28
CA HIS A 6 -60.32 -69.17 -99.97
C HIS A 6 -61.37 -68.17 -99.46
N GLY A 7 -62.04 -67.50 -100.39
CA GLY A 7 -63.25 -66.74 -100.12
C GLY A 7 -64.41 -67.71 -99.89
N SER A 8 -64.46 -68.33 -98.70
CA SER A 8 -65.72 -68.88 -98.21
C SER A 8 -66.70 -67.71 -98.04
N GLN A 9 -67.98 -67.93 -98.34
CA GLN A 9 -69.02 -66.89 -98.44
C GLN A 9 -69.32 -66.12 -97.12
N GLY A 10 -68.55 -66.35 -96.04
CA GLY A 10 -68.54 -65.59 -94.78
C GLY A 10 -67.17 -65.00 -94.39
N ALA A 11 -66.12 -65.18 -95.18
CA ALA A 11 -64.77 -64.67 -94.86
C ALA A 11 -64.63 -63.14 -95.04
N VAL A 12 -65.44 -62.53 -95.93
CA VAL A 12 -65.38 -61.08 -96.23
C VAL A 12 -65.88 -60.22 -95.06
N GLU A 13 -66.94 -60.64 -94.36
CA GLU A 13 -67.39 -59.98 -93.11
C GLU A 13 -66.37 -60.16 -91.97
N SER A 14 -65.71 -61.33 -91.90
CA SER A 14 -64.69 -61.58 -90.88
C SER A 14 -63.49 -60.63 -91.00
N ILE A 15 -63.12 -60.21 -92.22
CA ILE A 15 -62.01 -59.27 -92.45
C ILE A 15 -62.37 -57.85 -91.95
N ALA A 16 -63.63 -57.44 -92.09
CA ALA A 16 -64.12 -56.15 -91.59
C ALA A 16 -64.27 -56.12 -90.05
N MET A 17 -64.62 -57.27 -89.46
CA MET A 17 -64.83 -57.46 -88.02
C MET A 17 -63.54 -57.74 -87.22
N LYS A 18 -62.39 -57.93 -87.88
CA LYS A 18 -61.09 -58.13 -87.21
C LYS A 18 -60.70 -56.92 -86.36
N ASN A 19 -60.20 -57.21 -85.16
CA ASN A 19 -59.68 -56.22 -84.22
C ASN A 19 -58.46 -55.51 -84.85
N PRO A 20 -58.22 -54.19 -84.64
CA PRO A 20 -57.07 -53.47 -85.20
C PRO A 20 -55.73 -54.20 -85.18
N LYS A 21 -55.39 -54.94 -84.12
CA LYS A 21 -54.15 -55.75 -84.04
C LYS A 21 -54.09 -56.91 -85.04
N GLU A 22 -55.21 -57.58 -85.27
CA GLU A 22 -55.31 -58.70 -86.22
C GLU A 22 -55.26 -58.18 -87.65
N ARG A 23 -55.80 -56.97 -87.87
CA ARG A 23 -55.71 -56.27 -89.15
C ARG A 23 -54.28 -55.84 -89.45
N THR A 24 -53.55 -55.29 -88.47
CA THR A 24 -52.12 -54.95 -88.64
C THR A 24 -51.26 -56.19 -88.85
N ALA A 25 -51.54 -57.29 -88.16
CA ALA A 25 -50.84 -58.56 -88.36
C ALA A 25 -51.02 -59.11 -89.79
N LEU A 26 -52.24 -59.00 -90.35
CA LEU A 26 -52.49 -59.36 -91.75
C LEU A 26 -51.68 -58.49 -92.71
N PHE A 27 -51.61 -57.17 -92.48
CA PHE A 27 -50.79 -56.27 -93.30
C PHE A 27 -49.31 -56.60 -93.19
N GLU A 28 -48.82 -56.93 -92.00
CA GLU A 28 -47.44 -57.32 -91.72
C GLU A 28 -47.02 -58.64 -92.40
N GLU A 29 -47.94 -59.61 -92.46
CA GLU A 29 -47.79 -60.87 -93.20
C GLU A 29 -47.72 -60.61 -94.72
N ILE A 30 -48.59 -59.73 -95.24
CA ILE A 30 -48.60 -59.37 -96.66
C ILE A 30 -47.31 -58.64 -97.07
N SER A 31 -46.78 -57.77 -96.21
CA SER A 31 -45.52 -57.06 -96.46
C SER A 31 -44.27 -57.88 -96.17
N ARG A 32 -44.39 -59.12 -95.67
CA ARG A 32 -43.29 -59.98 -95.16
C ARG A 32 -42.41 -59.31 -94.10
N SER A 33 -42.86 -58.22 -93.50
CA SER A 33 -42.06 -57.47 -92.52
C SER A 33 -41.93 -58.19 -91.19
N GLY A 34 -42.78 -59.19 -90.93
CA GLY A 34 -42.70 -60.05 -89.74
C GLY A 34 -41.43 -60.91 -89.67
N GLU A 35 -40.77 -61.22 -90.80
CA GLU A 35 -39.51 -61.97 -90.83
C GLU A 35 -38.38 -61.25 -90.06
N LEU A 36 -38.43 -59.92 -89.97
CA LEU A 36 -37.44 -59.08 -89.28
C LEU A 36 -37.80 -58.75 -87.83
N ALA A 37 -38.97 -59.19 -87.33
CA ALA A 37 -39.46 -58.81 -86.00
C ALA A 37 -38.51 -59.23 -84.87
N GLN A 38 -37.93 -60.44 -84.95
CA GLN A 38 -36.95 -60.92 -83.97
C GLN A 38 -35.66 -60.10 -83.97
N GLU A 39 -35.20 -59.67 -85.15
CA GLU A 39 -34.02 -58.82 -85.26
C GLU A 39 -34.30 -57.42 -84.70
N TYR A 40 -35.48 -56.85 -84.99
CA TYR A 40 -35.92 -55.59 -84.38
C TYR A 40 -35.95 -55.65 -82.86
N ASP A 41 -36.59 -56.68 -82.27
CA ASP A 41 -36.69 -56.82 -80.82
C ASP A 41 -35.33 -57.05 -80.15
N LYS A 42 -34.45 -57.82 -80.80
CA LYS A 42 -33.07 -58.00 -80.34
C LYS A 42 -32.31 -56.67 -80.33
N ARG A 43 -32.34 -55.93 -81.44
CA ARG A 43 -31.68 -54.62 -81.57
C ARG A 43 -32.26 -53.59 -80.60
N LYS A 44 -33.58 -53.60 -80.38
CA LYS A 44 -34.25 -52.74 -79.40
C LYS A 44 -33.80 -53.05 -77.98
N LYS A 45 -33.69 -54.32 -77.59
CA LYS A 45 -33.15 -54.72 -76.28
C LYS A 45 -31.68 -54.32 -76.13
N GLU A 46 -30.85 -54.53 -77.16
CA GLU A 46 -29.45 -54.10 -77.15
C GLU A 46 -29.30 -52.58 -77.02
N MET A 47 -30.14 -51.82 -77.72
CA MET A 47 -30.20 -50.35 -77.64
C MET A 47 -30.58 -49.88 -76.24
N VAL A 48 -31.69 -50.38 -75.68
CA VAL A 48 -32.15 -50.01 -74.33
C VAL A 48 -31.10 -50.35 -73.28
N LYS A 49 -30.47 -51.52 -73.39
CA LYS A 49 -29.36 -51.90 -72.49
C LYS A 49 -28.17 -50.95 -72.60
N ALA A 50 -27.80 -50.55 -73.82
CA ALA A 50 -26.72 -49.59 -74.03
C ALA A 50 -27.08 -48.19 -73.49
N GLU A 51 -28.34 -47.75 -73.61
CA GLU A 51 -28.84 -46.51 -73.02
C GLU A 51 -28.78 -46.55 -71.48
N GLU A 52 -29.21 -47.65 -70.87
CA GLU A 52 -29.10 -47.86 -69.41
C GLU A 52 -27.64 -47.86 -68.94
N ASP A 53 -26.76 -48.60 -69.63
CA ASP A 53 -25.33 -48.68 -69.30
C ASP A 53 -24.64 -47.31 -69.46
N THR A 54 -24.98 -46.53 -70.50
CA THR A 54 -24.42 -45.19 -70.69
C THR A 54 -24.92 -44.21 -69.64
N GLN A 55 -26.20 -44.25 -69.28
CA GLN A 55 -26.75 -43.44 -68.19
C GLN A 55 -26.09 -43.79 -66.84
N PHE A 56 -25.93 -45.07 -66.55
CA PHE A 56 -25.25 -45.55 -65.33
C PHE A 56 -23.79 -45.07 -65.28
N ASN A 57 -23.04 -45.22 -66.38
CA ASN A 57 -21.65 -44.77 -66.45
C ASN A 57 -21.53 -43.24 -66.35
N TYR A 58 -22.48 -42.49 -66.91
CA TYR A 58 -22.52 -41.04 -66.76
C TYR A 58 -22.74 -40.63 -65.30
N HIS A 59 -23.70 -41.25 -64.60
CA HIS A 59 -23.93 -40.99 -63.18
C HIS A 59 -22.71 -41.38 -62.33
N ARG A 60 -22.08 -42.53 -62.62
CA ARG A 60 -20.86 -42.96 -61.95
C ARG A 60 -19.71 -41.97 -62.15
N LYS A 61 -19.49 -41.48 -63.38
CA LYS A 61 -18.50 -40.43 -63.67
C LYS A 61 -18.79 -39.15 -62.91
N LYS A 62 -20.06 -38.74 -62.82
CA LYS A 62 -20.48 -37.55 -62.08
C LYS A 62 -20.20 -37.69 -60.58
N ASN A 63 -20.47 -38.86 -60.00
CA ASN A 63 -20.19 -39.14 -58.58
C ASN A 63 -18.68 -39.12 -58.31
N ILE A 64 -17.87 -39.80 -59.13
CA ILE A 64 -16.39 -39.77 -58.99
C ILE A 64 -15.85 -38.34 -59.12
N ALA A 65 -16.42 -37.51 -59.99
CA ALA A 65 -16.03 -36.10 -60.11
C ALA A 65 -16.39 -35.28 -58.85
N ALA A 66 -17.53 -35.58 -58.21
CA ALA A 66 -17.91 -34.97 -56.94
C ALA A 66 -16.99 -35.41 -55.80
N GLU A 67 -16.74 -36.72 -55.66
CA GLU A 67 -15.79 -37.30 -54.69
C GLU A 67 -14.39 -36.72 -54.85
N ARG A 68 -13.90 -36.59 -56.10
CA ARG A 68 -12.60 -35.95 -56.37
C ARG A 68 -12.57 -34.48 -55.95
N LYS A 69 -13.67 -33.75 -56.10
CA LYS A 69 -13.77 -32.35 -55.68
C LYS A 69 -13.76 -32.25 -54.16
N GLU A 70 -14.49 -33.12 -53.47
CA GLU A 70 -14.52 -33.21 -52.01
C GLU A 70 -13.13 -33.56 -51.45
N ALA A 71 -12.49 -34.61 -51.97
CA ALA A 71 -11.13 -35.00 -51.57
C ALA A 71 -10.09 -33.88 -51.80
N LYS A 72 -10.28 -33.05 -52.85
CA LYS A 72 -9.43 -31.87 -53.07
C LYS A 72 -9.65 -30.81 -51.99
N GLN A 73 -10.90 -30.57 -51.59
CA GLN A 73 -11.23 -29.62 -50.52
C GLN A 73 -10.67 -30.09 -49.18
N GLU A 74 -10.81 -31.38 -48.85
CA GLU A 74 -10.25 -31.98 -47.63
C GLU A 74 -8.71 -31.87 -47.62
N LYS A 75 -8.05 -32.11 -48.75
CA LYS A 75 -6.60 -31.92 -48.88
C LYS A 75 -6.20 -30.46 -48.65
N GLU A 76 -6.87 -29.50 -49.28
CA GLU A 76 -6.57 -28.07 -49.12
C GLU A 76 -6.82 -27.59 -47.67
N GLU A 77 -7.81 -28.15 -46.98
CA GLU A 77 -8.07 -27.89 -45.57
C GLU A 77 -6.97 -28.47 -44.67
N ALA A 78 -6.57 -29.72 -44.89
CA ALA A 78 -5.48 -30.35 -44.16
C ALA A 78 -4.15 -29.60 -44.34
N GLU A 79 -3.82 -29.18 -45.57
CA GLU A 79 -2.63 -28.37 -45.86
C GLU A 79 -2.69 -26.96 -45.22
N ARG A 80 -3.88 -26.36 -45.13
CA ARG A 80 -4.06 -25.09 -44.39
C ARG A 80 -3.89 -25.28 -42.89
N TYR A 81 -4.48 -26.33 -42.34
CA TYR A 81 -4.32 -26.67 -40.92
C TYR A 81 -2.85 -26.90 -40.56
N GLN A 82 -2.12 -27.67 -41.38
CA GLN A 82 -0.70 -27.92 -41.13
C GLN A 82 0.13 -26.63 -41.17
N ARG A 83 -0.12 -25.76 -42.15
CA ARG A 83 0.55 -24.44 -42.22
C ARG A 83 0.28 -23.58 -40.99
N LEU A 84 -0.99 -23.46 -40.58
CA LEU A 84 -1.37 -22.68 -39.39
C LEU A 84 -0.77 -23.27 -38.12
N LYS A 85 -0.66 -24.60 -38.01
CA LYS A 85 -0.01 -25.28 -36.89
C LYS A 85 1.48 -24.96 -36.85
N ASP A 86 2.16 -24.97 -37.99
CA ASP A 86 3.58 -24.63 -38.06
C ASP A 86 3.82 -23.14 -37.73
N GLU A 87 2.96 -22.24 -38.19
CA GLU A 87 2.99 -20.81 -37.83
C GLU A 87 2.75 -20.59 -36.33
N LEU A 88 1.79 -21.30 -35.74
CA LEU A 88 1.53 -21.25 -34.30
C LEU A 88 2.77 -21.67 -33.50
N VAL A 89 3.42 -22.77 -33.89
CA VAL A 89 4.64 -23.25 -33.22
C VAL A 89 5.77 -22.22 -33.36
N ARG A 90 5.96 -21.63 -34.54
CA ARG A 90 6.97 -20.57 -34.74
C ARG A 90 6.70 -19.34 -33.87
N ALA A 91 5.44 -18.89 -33.81
CA ALA A 91 5.05 -17.76 -32.98
C ALA A 91 5.23 -18.06 -31.48
N GLN A 92 4.91 -19.28 -31.04
CA GLN A 92 5.15 -19.72 -29.67
C GLN A 92 6.64 -19.71 -29.33
N VAL A 93 7.50 -20.24 -30.21
CA VAL A 93 8.96 -20.20 -30.02
C VAL A 93 9.47 -18.77 -29.94
N GLN A 94 9.04 -17.89 -30.85
CA GLN A 94 9.41 -16.46 -30.81
C GLN A 94 8.97 -15.79 -29.51
N LEU A 95 7.77 -16.06 -29.02
CA LEU A 95 7.29 -15.52 -27.75
C LEU A 95 8.16 -15.99 -26.58
N GLN A 96 8.54 -17.28 -26.55
CA GLN A 96 9.41 -17.78 -25.49
C GLN A 96 10.82 -17.19 -25.56
N LEU A 97 11.39 -17.05 -26.76
CA LEU A 97 12.68 -16.38 -26.96
C LEU A 97 12.63 -14.91 -26.54
N PHE A 98 11.53 -14.21 -26.85
CA PHE A 98 11.33 -12.81 -26.44
C PHE A 98 11.28 -12.68 -24.92
N LYS A 99 10.56 -13.57 -24.24
CA LYS A 99 10.52 -13.64 -22.77
C LYS A 99 11.90 -13.94 -22.19
N LEU A 100 12.62 -14.90 -22.77
CA LEU A 100 13.97 -15.25 -22.33
C LEU A 100 14.92 -14.05 -22.45
N PHE A 101 14.90 -13.34 -23.59
CA PHE A 101 15.71 -12.15 -23.81
C PHE A 101 15.46 -11.05 -22.77
N HIS A 102 14.19 -10.78 -22.44
CA HIS A 102 13.85 -9.78 -21.43
C HIS A 102 14.26 -10.22 -20.03
N ASN A 103 14.10 -11.50 -19.71
CA ASN A 103 14.57 -12.05 -18.45
C ASN A 103 16.10 -11.96 -18.32
N GLU A 104 16.85 -12.30 -19.37
CA GLU A 104 18.32 -12.17 -19.39
C GLU A 104 18.76 -10.72 -19.26
N SER A 105 18.13 -9.80 -19.98
CA SER A 105 18.41 -8.36 -19.90
C SER A 105 18.15 -7.82 -18.49
N GLU A 106 17.07 -8.27 -17.85
CA GLU A 106 16.72 -7.87 -16.49
C GLU A 106 17.69 -8.47 -15.46
N ILE A 107 18.10 -9.73 -15.63
CA ILE A 107 19.14 -10.36 -14.80
C ILE A 107 20.46 -9.60 -14.91
N GLU A 108 20.85 -9.19 -16.11
CA GLU A 108 22.10 -8.43 -16.30
C GLU A 108 22.02 -7.06 -15.63
N ARG A 109 20.89 -6.36 -15.75
CA ARG A 109 20.63 -5.08 -15.08
C ARG A 109 20.69 -5.23 -13.56
N LEU A 110 19.95 -6.20 -13.00
CA LEU A 110 19.95 -6.47 -11.57
C LEU A 110 21.33 -6.89 -11.05
N SER A 111 22.10 -7.63 -11.84
CA SER A 111 23.47 -8.01 -11.48
C SER A 111 24.42 -6.80 -11.44
N LYS A 112 24.27 -5.85 -12.38
CA LYS A 112 25.02 -4.58 -12.35
C LYS A 112 24.63 -3.73 -11.14
N ASP A 113 23.35 -3.65 -10.82
CA ASP A 113 22.88 -2.92 -9.64
C ASP A 113 23.39 -3.57 -8.34
N LEU A 114 23.33 -4.89 -8.24
CA LEU A 114 23.82 -5.65 -7.08
C LEU A 114 25.33 -5.48 -6.88
N THR A 115 26.12 -5.52 -7.95
CA THR A 115 27.57 -5.26 -7.87
C THR A 115 27.88 -3.82 -7.48
N SER A 116 27.10 -2.84 -7.94
CA SER A 116 27.21 -1.43 -7.51
C SER A 116 26.90 -1.27 -6.02
N ARG A 117 25.78 -1.82 -5.55
CA ARG A 117 25.38 -1.77 -4.14
C ARG A 117 26.36 -2.49 -3.21
N ASN A 118 26.88 -3.64 -3.63
CA ASN A 118 27.92 -4.33 -2.86
C ASN A 118 29.20 -3.48 -2.70
N LYS A 119 29.60 -2.74 -3.73
CA LYS A 119 30.73 -1.79 -3.62
C LYS A 119 30.45 -0.64 -2.67
N GLU A 120 29.22 -0.13 -2.63
CA GLU A 120 28.80 0.90 -1.66
C GLU A 120 28.83 0.36 -0.23
N ILE A 121 28.26 -0.83 0.01
CA ILE A 121 28.29 -1.52 1.31
C ILE A 121 29.72 -1.73 1.78
N GLU A 122 30.63 -2.13 0.90
CA GLU A 122 32.04 -2.34 1.29
C GLU A 122 32.76 -1.03 1.63
N LYS A 123 32.43 0.08 0.94
CA LYS A 123 32.92 1.41 1.32
C LYS A 123 32.41 1.83 2.69
N ASP A 124 31.13 1.59 2.98
CA ASP A 124 30.53 1.96 4.26
C ASP A 124 31.04 1.08 5.40
N ARG A 125 31.29 -0.22 5.17
CA ARG A 125 32.00 -1.08 6.13
C ARG A 125 33.38 -0.55 6.46
N LYS A 126 34.18 -0.18 5.45
CA LYS A 126 35.52 0.41 5.68
C LYS A 126 35.45 1.74 6.43
N ARG A 127 34.39 2.53 6.27
CA ARG A 127 34.17 3.75 7.05
C ARG A 127 33.78 3.42 8.49
N MET A 128 32.90 2.45 8.69
CA MET A 128 32.49 1.98 10.00
C MET A 128 33.69 1.46 10.81
N ASP A 129 34.54 0.63 10.21
CA ASP A 129 35.75 0.10 10.86
C ASP A 129 36.70 1.22 11.30
N LYS A 130 36.86 2.27 10.48
CA LYS A 130 37.66 3.46 10.83
C LYS A 130 37.08 4.22 12.01
N VAL A 131 35.78 4.49 11.99
CA VAL A 131 35.08 5.19 13.08
C VAL A 131 35.14 4.38 14.37
N GLU A 132 35.07 3.05 14.29
CA GLU A 132 35.15 2.17 15.45
C GLU A 132 36.56 2.19 16.08
N GLU A 133 37.61 2.20 15.26
CA GLU A 133 38.99 2.35 15.76
C GLU A 133 39.23 3.76 16.35
N GLU A 134 38.73 4.82 15.73
CA GLU A 134 38.77 6.19 16.28
C GLU A 134 38.02 6.26 17.62
N MET A 135 36.85 5.65 17.74
CA MET A 135 36.09 5.58 18.99
C MET A 135 36.89 4.85 20.08
N LYS A 136 37.62 3.80 19.72
CA LYS A 136 38.46 3.04 20.65
C LYS A 136 39.65 3.87 21.15
N VAL A 137 40.25 4.69 20.28
CA VAL A 137 41.29 5.65 20.66
C VAL A 137 40.74 6.68 21.63
N HIS A 138 39.63 7.35 21.31
CA HIS A 138 39.05 8.36 22.19
C HIS A 138 38.56 7.76 23.53
N LYS A 139 38.04 6.53 23.57
CA LYS A 139 37.73 5.84 24.82
C LYS A 139 38.97 5.65 25.71
N LYS A 140 40.13 5.34 25.13
CA LYS A 140 41.39 5.24 25.88
C LYS A 140 41.84 6.60 26.41
N GLU A 141 41.70 7.66 25.62
CA GLU A 141 42.03 9.03 26.04
C GLU A 141 41.13 9.52 27.18
N VAL A 142 39.81 9.31 27.07
CA VAL A 142 38.86 9.61 28.16
C VAL A 142 39.24 8.85 29.43
N GLY A 143 39.61 7.57 29.31
CA GLY A 143 40.08 6.77 30.44
C GLY A 143 41.35 7.32 31.10
N LYS A 144 42.29 7.88 30.32
CA LYS A 144 43.49 8.56 30.86
C LYS A 144 43.12 9.86 31.56
N LEU A 145 42.37 10.73 30.89
CA LEU A 145 41.95 12.03 31.42
C LEU A 145 41.14 11.89 32.72
N THR A 146 40.30 10.85 32.82
CA THR A 146 39.53 10.57 34.05
C THR A 146 40.45 10.21 35.22
N ARG A 147 41.53 9.44 34.98
CA ARG A 147 42.51 9.10 36.02
C ARG A 147 43.31 10.34 36.44
N GLU A 148 43.72 11.16 35.49
CA GLU A 148 44.40 12.43 35.77
C GLU A 148 43.51 13.38 36.58
N GLN A 149 42.22 13.49 36.22
CA GLN A 149 41.24 14.26 36.99
C GLN A 149 41.13 13.75 38.43
N GLN A 150 40.99 12.43 38.63
CA GLN A 150 40.91 11.85 39.98
C GLN A 150 42.17 12.12 40.81
N GLN A 151 43.34 12.10 40.18
CA GLN A 151 44.59 12.43 40.86
C GLN A 151 44.62 13.91 41.25
N ILE A 152 44.26 14.82 40.34
CA ILE A 152 44.19 16.25 40.63
C ILE A 152 43.18 16.55 41.74
N GLU A 153 42.00 15.92 41.74
CA GLU A 153 41.01 16.07 42.81
C GLU A 153 41.53 15.59 44.17
N LYS A 154 42.33 14.51 44.18
CA LYS A 154 42.98 14.03 45.40
C LYS A 154 44.02 15.05 45.90
N ASP A 155 44.86 15.57 45.01
CA ASP A 155 45.87 16.56 45.34
C ASP A 155 45.24 17.86 45.86
N ILE A 156 44.11 18.30 45.28
CA ILE A 156 43.32 19.44 45.77
C ILE A 156 42.85 19.18 47.21
N LYS A 157 42.27 18.01 47.49
CA LYS A 157 41.81 17.67 48.85
C LYS A 157 42.95 17.65 49.87
N GLU A 158 44.11 17.11 49.48
CA GLU A 158 45.30 17.12 50.34
C GLU A 158 45.78 18.55 50.62
N LYS A 159 45.81 19.42 49.60
CA LYS A 159 46.19 20.83 49.75
C LYS A 159 45.18 21.62 50.58
N ASP A 160 43.89 21.40 50.42
CA ASP A 160 42.85 22.01 51.24
C ASP A 160 42.95 21.59 52.71
N ALA A 161 43.24 20.31 52.98
CA ALA A 161 43.48 19.83 54.34
C ALA A 161 44.71 20.51 54.96
N GLU A 162 45.81 20.63 54.21
CA GLU A 162 47.03 21.30 54.64
C GLU A 162 46.77 22.80 54.94
N LEU A 163 45.98 23.46 54.09
CA LEU A 163 45.61 24.86 54.23
C LEU A 163 44.70 25.08 55.45
N ASN A 164 43.74 24.20 55.67
CA ASN A 164 42.88 24.21 56.86
C ASN A 164 43.66 23.98 58.16
N GLN A 165 44.72 23.18 58.13
CA GLN A 165 45.61 23.01 59.29
C GLN A 165 46.47 24.25 59.57
N LYS A 166 46.94 24.94 58.52
CA LYS A 166 47.77 26.16 58.66
C LYS A 166 46.96 27.41 58.97
N ARG A 167 45.66 27.49 58.60
CA ARG A 167 44.78 28.64 58.88
C ARG A 167 44.75 29.03 60.38
N PRO A 168 44.52 28.12 61.34
CA PRO A 168 44.54 28.47 62.77
C PRO A 168 45.90 28.98 63.25
N GLN A 169 47.01 28.41 62.74
CA GLN A 169 48.36 28.85 63.08
C GLN A 169 48.61 30.27 62.57
N TYR A 170 48.18 30.56 61.34
CA TYR A 170 48.23 31.90 60.76
C TYR A 170 47.39 32.91 61.55
N ILE A 171 46.15 32.55 61.93
CA ILE A 171 45.28 33.42 62.74
C ILE A 171 45.94 33.75 64.09
N LYS A 172 46.46 32.73 64.79
CA LYS A 172 47.20 32.93 66.06
C LYS A 172 48.44 33.81 65.86
N ALA A 173 49.21 33.59 64.82
CA ALA A 173 50.38 34.41 64.50
C ALA A 173 49.99 35.86 64.19
N LYS A 174 48.90 36.09 63.46
CA LYS A 174 48.36 37.41 63.12
C LYS A 174 47.89 38.17 64.35
N GLU A 175 47.11 37.53 65.24
CA GLU A 175 46.68 38.14 66.50
C GLU A 175 47.88 38.46 67.41
N ASN A 176 48.81 37.52 67.56
CA ASN A 176 50.02 37.74 68.35
C ASN A 176 50.83 38.92 67.81
N THR A 177 50.97 39.02 66.49
CA THR A 177 51.66 40.14 65.84
C THR A 177 50.93 41.45 66.10
N SER A 178 49.60 41.48 65.96
CA SER A 178 48.78 42.66 66.28
C SER A 178 48.93 43.10 67.75
N HIS A 179 48.92 42.16 68.69
CA HIS A 179 49.16 42.44 70.11
C HIS A 179 50.56 42.98 70.39
N LYS A 180 51.59 42.42 69.74
CA LYS A 180 52.97 42.90 69.87
C LYS A 180 53.14 44.31 69.28
N ILE A 181 52.49 44.61 68.15
CA ILE A 181 52.47 45.95 67.55
C ILE A 181 51.83 46.96 68.51
N LYS A 182 50.65 46.67 69.07
CA LYS A 182 50.01 47.55 70.07
C LYS A 182 50.89 47.80 71.29
N LYS A 183 51.58 46.77 71.80
CA LYS A 183 52.55 46.93 72.89
C LYS A 183 53.72 47.81 72.48
N LEU A 184 54.27 47.62 71.29
CA LEU A 184 55.35 48.45 70.75
C LEU A 184 54.93 49.93 70.66
N GLU A 185 53.73 50.22 70.14
CA GLU A 185 53.20 51.59 70.07
C GLU A 185 53.05 52.21 71.46
N SER A 186 52.52 51.48 72.44
CA SER A 186 52.39 51.96 73.81
C SER A 186 53.76 52.25 74.47
N ALA A 187 54.76 51.41 74.18
CA ALA A 187 56.13 51.61 74.64
C ALA A 187 56.80 52.82 73.96
N LYS A 188 56.61 53.00 72.65
CA LYS A 188 57.06 54.18 71.90
C LYS A 188 56.46 55.47 72.46
N LYS A 189 55.16 55.48 72.76
CA LYS A 189 54.48 56.64 73.37
C LYS A 189 55.02 56.95 74.77
N SER A 190 55.28 55.92 75.57
CA SER A 190 55.89 56.06 76.89
C SER A 190 57.33 56.60 76.82
N LEU A 191 58.14 56.10 75.88
CA LEU A 191 59.49 56.60 75.62
C LEU A 191 59.47 58.07 75.17
N GLN A 192 58.55 58.44 74.28
CA GLN A 192 58.41 59.82 73.82
C GLN A 192 58.03 60.77 74.97
N ASN A 193 57.16 60.35 75.89
CA ASN A 193 56.83 61.10 77.08
C ASN A 193 58.03 61.24 78.04
N ALA A 194 58.79 60.16 78.26
CA ALA A 194 60.01 60.20 79.05
C ALA A 194 61.08 61.13 78.43
N GLN A 195 61.22 61.13 77.11
CA GLN A 195 62.11 62.04 76.38
C GLN A 195 61.66 63.50 76.52
N LYS A 196 60.35 63.79 76.49
CA LYS A 196 59.84 65.14 76.74
C LYS A 196 60.14 65.59 78.17
N GLN A 197 59.94 64.72 79.16
CA GLN A 197 60.28 65.02 80.56
C GLN A 197 61.78 65.23 80.74
N TYR A 198 62.62 64.42 80.09
CA TYR A 198 64.07 64.59 80.09
C TYR A 198 64.48 65.94 79.47
N LYS A 199 63.91 66.32 78.32
CA LYS A 199 64.17 67.63 77.71
C LYS A 199 63.78 68.79 78.61
N LYS A 200 62.64 68.68 79.32
CA LYS A 200 62.20 69.70 80.27
C LYS A 200 63.19 69.83 81.43
N ARG A 201 63.53 68.71 82.09
CA ARG A 201 64.52 68.69 83.19
C ARG A 201 65.90 69.17 82.76
N LYS A 202 66.31 68.88 81.52
CA LYS A 202 67.55 69.39 80.96
C LYS A 202 67.50 70.91 80.77
N GLY A 203 66.40 71.45 80.26
CA GLY A 203 66.18 72.89 80.18
C GLY A 203 66.23 73.56 81.55
N ASP A 204 65.55 72.99 82.55
CA ASP A 204 65.61 73.46 83.93
C ASP A 204 67.06 73.46 84.46
N MET A 205 67.85 72.43 84.12
CA MET A 205 69.26 72.33 84.51
C MET A 205 70.15 73.37 83.80
N ASP A 206 69.92 73.62 82.51
CA ASP A 206 70.63 74.63 81.72
C ASP A 206 70.31 76.05 82.25
N GLU A 207 69.07 76.32 82.70
CA GLU A 207 68.67 77.56 83.38
C GLU A 207 69.39 77.73 84.73
N LEU A 208 69.43 76.68 85.55
CA LEU A 208 70.20 76.65 86.81
C LEU A 208 71.70 76.89 86.57
N GLU A 209 72.27 76.37 85.49
CA GLU A 209 73.68 76.57 85.13
C GLU A 209 73.95 78.02 84.69
N GLN A 210 73.00 78.67 84.01
CA GLN A 210 73.05 80.10 83.69
C GLN A 210 72.91 80.99 84.94
N GLU A 211 72.02 80.64 85.86
CA GLU A 211 71.93 81.33 87.17
C GLU A 211 73.25 81.23 87.93
N MET A 212 73.88 80.05 87.94
CA MET A 212 75.18 79.82 88.57
C MET A 212 76.29 80.67 87.92
N LEU A 213 76.33 80.75 86.59
CA LEU A 213 77.26 81.62 85.85
C LEU A 213 77.03 83.11 86.15
N SER A 214 75.78 83.54 86.35
CA SER A 214 75.48 84.93 86.72
C SER A 214 75.97 85.27 88.13
N VAL A 215 75.90 84.31 89.06
CA VAL A 215 76.45 84.43 90.42
C VAL A 215 77.98 84.46 90.39
N GLU A 216 78.61 83.64 89.55
CA GLU A 216 80.08 83.63 89.39
C GLU A 216 80.61 84.94 88.77
N LYS A 217 79.88 85.54 87.82
CA LYS A 217 80.20 86.89 87.31
C LYS A 217 80.07 87.98 88.37
N ALA A 218 79.02 87.92 89.19
CA ALA A 218 78.86 88.85 90.31
C ALA A 218 79.98 88.69 91.37
N ARG A 219 80.54 87.49 91.50
CA ARG A 219 81.73 87.22 92.31
C ARG A 219 83.01 87.81 91.66
N GLN A 220 83.20 87.66 90.35
CA GLN A 220 84.32 88.26 89.62
C GLN A 220 84.32 89.81 89.70
N GLU A 221 83.16 90.46 89.58
CA GLU A 221 83.03 91.93 89.73
C GLU A 221 83.27 92.42 91.18
N PHE A 222 83.27 91.50 92.15
CA PHE A 222 83.65 91.78 93.54
C PHE A 222 85.15 91.54 93.78
N GLU A 223 85.74 90.53 93.14
CA GLU A 223 87.19 90.27 93.14
C GLU A 223 87.97 91.34 92.34
N GLU A 224 87.46 91.84 91.22
CA GLU A 224 88.09 92.92 90.41
C GLU A 224 88.17 94.29 91.12
N ARG A 225 87.36 94.52 92.17
CA ARG A 225 87.44 95.76 92.98
C ARG A 225 88.50 95.71 94.08
N MET A 226 89.11 94.56 94.33
CA MET A 226 90.01 94.32 95.48
C MET A 226 91.48 94.11 95.11
N GLU A 227 91.86 94.16 93.83
CA GLU A 227 93.24 93.91 93.36
C GLU A 227 93.78 95.04 92.47
N GLU A 228 93.70 96.28 92.95
CA GLU A 228 94.47 97.44 92.44
C GLU A 228 95.83 97.66 93.17
N GLU A 229 96.30 96.70 93.98
CA GLU A 229 97.63 96.72 94.59
C GLU A 229 98.41 95.42 94.34
N SER A 230 99.30 95.44 93.35
CA SER A 230 100.68 94.90 93.38
C SER A 230 101.14 94.36 92.02
N GLN A 231 102.19 95.01 91.50
CA GLN A 231 102.90 94.67 90.27
C GLN A 231 103.75 93.39 90.41
N SER A 232 103.81 92.57 89.36
CA SER A 232 105.05 92.18 88.62
C SER A 232 105.00 90.77 87.97
N GLN A 233 105.40 90.74 86.69
CA GLN A 233 105.91 89.63 85.86
C GLN A 233 105.09 88.33 85.64
N GLY A 234 104.73 88.10 84.37
CA GLY A 234 105.27 86.96 83.60
C GLY A 234 104.38 85.74 83.27
N ARG A 235 104.18 85.55 81.95
CA ARG A 235 104.02 84.30 81.14
C ARG A 235 102.76 83.41 81.24
N ASP A 236 102.00 83.46 80.15
CA ASP A 236 101.58 82.41 79.19
C ASP A 236 101.50 80.94 79.67
N LEU A 237 100.31 80.33 79.56
CA LEU A 237 100.12 78.88 79.51
C LEU A 237 98.74 78.44 78.97
N GLN A 238 98.83 77.46 78.07
CA GLN A 238 97.78 76.73 77.34
C GLN A 238 96.93 75.81 78.23
N LEU A 239 95.72 75.45 77.73
CA LEU A 239 95.01 74.14 77.75
C LEU A 239 93.47 74.38 77.67
N GLU A 240 92.57 73.51 77.16
CA GLU A 240 92.52 72.04 77.26
C GLU A 240 91.83 71.32 76.06
N GLU A 241 92.29 70.10 75.83
CA GLU A 241 91.84 69.10 74.85
C GLU A 241 90.58 68.29 75.28
N ASN A 242 89.95 68.65 76.40
CA ASN A 242 88.81 67.91 76.99
C ASN A 242 87.42 68.32 76.45
N GLN A 243 87.30 69.46 75.77
CA GLN A 243 86.00 69.90 75.24
C GLN A 243 85.69 69.35 73.83
N VAL A 244 86.72 69.01 73.05
CA VAL A 244 86.54 68.45 71.69
C VAL A 244 86.06 66.99 71.74
N LYS A 245 86.50 66.20 72.73
CA LYS A 245 86.12 64.78 72.86
C LYS A 245 84.65 64.58 73.28
N LYS A 246 84.05 65.53 74.00
CA LYS A 246 82.64 65.46 74.44
C LYS A 246 81.66 65.78 73.30
N TYR A 247 82.04 66.65 72.38
CA TYR A 247 81.25 67.02 71.20
C TYR A 247 81.18 65.88 70.15
N HIS A 248 82.28 65.18 69.89
CA HIS A 248 82.30 64.07 68.94
C HIS A 248 81.48 62.85 69.41
N ARG A 249 81.43 62.58 70.72
CA ARG A 249 80.65 61.46 71.29
C ARG A 249 79.13 61.64 71.15
N LEU A 250 78.63 62.86 71.40
CA LEU A 250 77.20 63.17 71.31
C LEU A 250 76.70 63.20 69.86
N LYS A 251 77.55 63.59 68.90
CA LYS A 251 77.23 63.57 67.46
C LYS A 251 77.09 62.15 66.91
N GLU A 252 77.91 61.20 67.36
CA GLU A 252 77.76 59.78 66.99
C GLU A 252 76.49 59.15 67.54
N GLU A 253 76.10 59.45 68.79
CA GLU A 253 74.87 58.90 69.39
C GLU A 253 73.60 59.41 68.70
N ALA A 254 73.56 60.69 68.31
CA ALA A 254 72.46 61.27 67.55
C ALA A 254 72.36 60.66 66.13
N SER A 255 73.50 60.44 65.47
CA SER A 255 73.56 59.84 64.13
C SER A 255 73.07 58.38 64.14
N LYS A 256 73.44 57.59 65.15
CA LYS A 256 72.96 56.21 65.30
C LYS A 256 71.45 56.12 65.53
N ARG A 257 70.86 57.00 66.34
CA ARG A 257 69.40 57.02 66.60
C ARG A 257 68.59 57.51 65.39
N ALA A 258 69.12 58.49 64.64
CA ALA A 258 68.50 58.97 63.40
C ALA A 258 68.49 57.88 62.32
N ALA A 259 69.58 57.11 62.18
CA ALA A 259 69.65 55.99 61.24
C ALA A 259 68.63 54.88 61.56
N THR A 260 68.45 54.52 62.84
CA THR A 260 67.45 53.51 63.23
C THR A 260 66.01 53.97 62.99
N LEU A 261 65.69 55.24 63.24
CA LEU A 261 64.34 55.78 63.00
C LEU A 261 64.05 55.93 61.51
N ALA A 262 65.06 56.29 60.70
CA ALA A 262 64.93 56.32 59.24
C ALA A 262 64.66 54.93 58.65
N GLN A 263 65.35 53.88 59.15
CA GLN A 263 65.08 52.50 58.75
C GLN A 263 63.67 52.02 59.15
N GLU A 264 63.18 52.38 60.35
CA GLU A 264 61.82 52.04 60.76
C GLU A 264 60.75 52.74 59.91
N LEU A 265 60.98 54.00 59.54
CA LEU A 265 60.09 54.78 58.68
C LEU A 265 60.05 54.22 57.25
N GLU A 266 61.21 53.84 56.71
CA GLU A 266 61.30 53.20 55.39
C GLU A 266 60.59 51.84 55.38
N LYS A 267 60.71 51.05 56.45
CA LYS A 267 59.96 49.80 56.62
C LYS A 267 58.44 50.05 56.65
N PHE A 268 57.97 51.02 57.43
CA PHE A 268 56.54 51.35 57.53
C PHE A 268 55.96 51.82 56.19
N ASN A 269 56.70 52.64 55.43
CA ASN A 269 56.28 53.06 54.10
C ASN A 269 56.24 51.90 53.10
N ARG A 270 57.16 50.93 53.19
CA ARG A 270 57.10 49.70 52.38
C ARG A 270 55.89 48.84 52.74
N ASP A 271 55.60 48.68 54.04
CA ASP A 271 54.45 47.90 54.51
C ASP A 271 53.12 48.57 54.10
N GLN A 272 53.01 49.90 54.22
CA GLN A 272 51.84 50.65 53.77
C GLN A 272 51.63 50.53 52.25
N LYS A 273 52.71 50.62 51.46
CA LYS A 273 52.63 50.46 50.01
C LYS A 273 52.21 49.04 49.63
N ALA A 274 52.72 48.01 50.32
CA ALA A 274 52.32 46.62 50.09
C ALA A 274 50.84 46.35 50.44
N ASP A 275 50.32 46.96 51.52
CA ASP A 275 48.89 46.83 51.86
C ASP A 275 48.00 47.61 50.88
N GLN A 276 48.43 48.77 50.38
CA GLN A 276 47.71 49.51 49.34
C GLN A 276 47.67 48.73 48.01
N ASP A 277 48.80 48.18 47.58
CA ASP A 277 48.87 47.33 46.38
C ASP A 277 47.98 46.08 46.53
N ARG A 278 47.85 45.53 47.75
CA ARG A 278 46.94 44.41 48.04
C ARG A 278 45.47 44.82 47.97
N LEU A 279 45.12 46.01 48.48
CA LEU A 279 43.77 46.55 48.41
C LEU A 279 43.36 46.77 46.95
N ASP A 280 44.19 47.45 46.17
CA ASP A 280 43.95 47.73 44.76
C ASP A 280 43.79 46.43 43.95
N LEU A 281 44.56 45.38 44.27
CA LEU A 281 44.43 44.06 43.67
C LEU A 281 43.08 43.41 44.00
N GLU A 282 42.65 43.43 45.26
CA GLU A 282 41.36 42.87 45.67
C GLU A 282 40.18 43.67 45.10
N GLU A 283 40.30 44.99 44.97
CA GLU A 283 39.28 45.84 44.36
C GLU A 283 39.12 45.53 42.86
N ARG A 284 40.24 45.32 42.14
CA ARG A 284 40.21 44.83 40.76
C ARG A 284 39.56 43.45 40.63
N LYS A 285 39.90 42.51 41.52
CA LYS A 285 39.27 41.18 41.54
C LYS A 285 37.77 41.27 41.81
N LYS A 286 37.33 42.14 42.71
CA LYS A 286 35.91 42.38 42.99
C LYS A 286 35.17 42.84 41.74
N VAL A 287 35.67 43.87 41.06
CA VAL A 287 35.06 44.40 39.82
C VAL A 287 35.02 43.33 38.72
N GLU A 288 36.08 42.55 38.55
CA GLU A 288 36.13 41.46 37.57
C GLU A 288 35.10 40.35 37.90
N THR A 289 34.92 40.04 39.19
CA THR A 289 33.97 39.02 39.65
C THR A 289 32.52 39.50 39.50
N GLU A 290 32.24 40.77 39.84
CA GLU A 290 30.93 41.40 39.61
C GLU A 290 30.56 41.43 38.12
N ALA A 291 31.52 41.74 37.24
CA ALA A 291 31.31 41.69 35.79
C ALA A 291 30.98 40.28 35.30
N LYS A 292 31.69 39.25 35.80
CA LYS A 292 31.43 37.83 35.49
C LYS A 292 30.05 37.37 35.98
N ILE A 293 29.64 37.77 37.19
CA ILE A 293 28.30 37.47 37.72
C ILE A 293 27.23 38.10 36.85
N LYS A 294 27.38 39.39 36.48
CA LYS A 294 26.42 40.10 35.64
C LYS A 294 26.32 39.51 34.23
N GLN A 295 27.43 38.98 33.69
CA GLN A 295 27.40 38.24 32.42
C GLN A 295 26.61 36.94 32.55
N LYS A 296 26.93 36.11 33.56
CA LYS A 296 26.25 34.82 33.76
C LYS A 296 24.75 34.97 34.04
N LEU A 297 24.33 36.01 34.77
CA LEU A 297 22.91 36.29 35.00
C LEU A 297 22.15 36.59 33.70
N ARG A 298 22.77 37.29 32.73
CA ARG A 298 22.15 37.49 31.41
C ARG A 298 22.03 36.19 30.64
N GLU A 299 23.06 35.34 30.66
CA GLU A 299 23.03 34.02 30.01
C GLU A 299 21.95 33.10 30.62
N ILE A 300 21.73 33.19 31.94
CA ILE A 300 20.63 32.49 32.62
C ILE A 300 19.27 32.98 32.11
N GLU A 301 19.06 34.30 32.04
CA GLU A 301 17.80 34.88 31.55
C GLU A 301 17.51 34.52 30.09
N GLU A 302 18.52 34.52 29.22
CA GLU A 302 18.40 34.09 27.83
C GLU A 302 18.05 32.61 27.70
N ASN A 303 18.71 31.74 28.48
CA ASN A 303 18.40 30.32 28.50
C ASN A 303 16.99 30.05 29.04
N GLN A 304 16.53 30.79 30.05
CA GLN A 304 15.18 30.68 30.59
C GLN A 304 14.12 31.03 29.52
N LYS A 305 14.28 32.16 28.81
CA LYS A 305 13.39 32.54 27.69
C LYS A 305 13.40 31.51 26.56
N ARG A 306 14.54 30.87 26.31
CA ARG A 306 14.66 29.81 25.30
C ARG A 306 13.94 28.53 25.74
N ILE A 307 14.05 28.16 27.01
CA ILE A 307 13.34 27.01 27.61
C ILE A 307 11.82 27.18 27.42
N GLU A 308 11.27 28.35 27.80
CA GLU A 308 9.83 28.64 27.66
C GLU A 308 9.36 28.51 26.19
N LYS A 309 10.09 29.11 25.24
CA LYS A 309 9.76 29.00 23.82
C LYS A 309 9.82 27.56 23.29
N LEU A 310 10.80 26.78 23.75
CA LEU A 310 10.93 25.38 23.36
C LEU A 310 9.81 24.53 23.97
N GLU A 311 9.39 24.79 25.20
CA GLU A 311 8.27 24.11 25.86
C GLU A 311 6.94 24.38 25.13
N ASP A 312 6.67 25.64 24.79
CA ASP A 312 5.49 26.02 23.99
C ASP A 312 5.48 25.36 22.61
N TYR A 313 6.63 25.35 21.93
CA TYR A 313 6.79 24.70 20.63
C TYR A 313 6.59 23.17 20.71
N ILE A 314 7.12 22.53 21.77
CA ILE A 314 6.94 21.10 21.99
C ILE A 314 5.47 20.78 22.27
N ASN A 315 4.78 21.59 23.07
CA ASN A 315 3.37 21.35 23.40
C ASN A 315 2.46 21.48 22.16
N THR A 316 2.64 22.52 21.36
CA THR A 316 1.91 22.71 20.11
C THR A 316 2.22 21.61 19.09
N SER A 317 3.50 21.23 18.96
CA SER A 317 3.90 20.15 18.05
C SER A 317 3.40 18.77 18.52
N LYS A 318 3.27 18.52 19.83
CA LYS A 318 2.65 17.30 20.38
C LYS A 318 1.18 17.22 20.02
N GLN A 319 0.42 18.28 20.23
CA GLN A 319 -1.01 18.33 19.86
C GLN A 319 -1.21 18.06 18.37
N SER A 320 -0.41 18.70 17.51
CA SER A 320 -0.45 18.46 16.07
C SER A 320 -0.07 17.01 15.71
N LEU A 321 0.89 16.40 16.40
CA LEU A 321 1.26 15.01 16.20
C LEU A 321 0.12 14.05 16.58
N ASP A 322 -0.55 14.29 17.72
CA ASP A 322 -1.67 13.47 18.19
C ASP A 322 -2.85 13.53 17.20
N GLU A 323 -3.15 14.73 16.66
CA GLU A 323 -4.16 14.91 15.61
C GLU A 323 -3.83 14.13 14.34
N GLN A 324 -2.57 14.20 13.87
CA GLN A 324 -2.12 13.48 12.69
C GLN A 324 -2.12 11.96 12.91
N GLN A 325 -1.73 11.47 14.09
CA GLN A 325 -1.78 10.05 14.44
C GLN A 325 -3.23 9.52 14.54
N ALA A 326 -4.15 10.33 15.09
CA ALA A 326 -5.57 9.98 15.11
C ALA A 326 -6.16 9.89 13.69
N GLN A 327 -5.75 10.79 12.80
CA GLN A 327 -6.16 10.76 11.39
C GLN A 327 -5.52 9.59 10.64
N GLU A 328 -4.25 9.28 10.89
CA GLU A 328 -3.54 8.11 10.35
C GLU A 328 -4.27 6.82 10.71
N THR A 329 -4.64 6.65 11.98
CA THR A 329 -5.32 5.45 12.48
C THR A 329 -6.66 5.26 11.77
N LYS A 330 -7.49 6.30 11.69
CA LYS A 330 -8.78 6.27 10.99
C LYS A 330 -8.63 5.91 9.51
N LEU A 331 -7.69 6.53 8.81
CA LEU A 331 -7.44 6.26 7.39
C LEU A 331 -6.89 4.85 7.17
N THR A 332 -6.06 4.35 8.10
CA THR A 332 -5.53 2.97 8.05
C THR A 332 -6.67 1.97 8.15
N ASP A 333 -7.56 2.13 9.14
CA ASP A 333 -8.71 1.25 9.34
C ASP A 333 -9.66 1.27 8.13
N GLU A 334 -9.95 2.45 7.57
CA GLU A 334 -10.77 2.60 6.36
C GLU A 334 -10.16 1.88 5.14
N VAL A 335 -8.85 2.06 4.91
CA VAL A 335 -8.14 1.47 3.77
C VAL A 335 -7.99 -0.04 3.92
N GLU A 336 -7.70 -0.53 5.13
CA GLU A 336 -7.63 -1.98 5.40
C GLU A 336 -8.98 -2.67 5.24
N ALA A 337 -10.05 -2.07 5.79
CA ALA A 337 -11.40 -2.60 5.63
C ALA A 337 -11.79 -2.66 4.15
N ALA A 338 -11.50 -1.60 3.38
CA ALA A 338 -11.75 -1.57 1.95
C ALA A 338 -10.94 -2.62 1.18
N LYS A 339 -9.66 -2.83 1.52
CA LYS A 339 -8.83 -3.88 0.91
C LYS A 339 -9.41 -5.27 1.15
N ARG A 340 -9.78 -5.61 2.39
CA ARG A 340 -10.42 -6.89 2.73
C ARG A 340 -11.73 -7.08 1.94
N ARG A 341 -12.56 -6.05 1.88
CA ARG A 341 -13.83 -6.10 1.15
C ARG A 341 -13.64 -6.24 -0.36
N ILE A 342 -12.62 -5.60 -0.94
CA ILE A 342 -12.27 -5.78 -2.36
C ILE A 342 -11.90 -7.23 -2.65
N ASP A 343 -11.10 -7.87 -1.78
CA ASP A 343 -10.70 -9.26 -1.97
C ASP A 343 -11.90 -10.21 -1.87
N GLU A 344 -12.79 -10.01 -0.89
CA GLU A 344 -14.06 -10.74 -0.77
C GLU A 344 -14.94 -10.58 -2.03
N ILE A 345 -15.15 -9.34 -2.49
CA ILE A 345 -15.93 -9.05 -3.70
C ILE A 345 -15.31 -9.72 -4.92
N ASN A 346 -13.98 -9.71 -5.07
CA ASN A 346 -13.31 -10.39 -6.17
C ASN A 346 -13.52 -11.91 -6.13
N MET A 347 -13.48 -12.53 -4.94
CA MET A 347 -13.81 -13.95 -4.79
C MET A 347 -15.26 -14.24 -5.17
N GLU A 348 -16.22 -13.44 -4.68
CA GLU A 348 -17.64 -13.58 -5.04
C GLU A 348 -17.88 -13.37 -6.53
N LEU A 349 -17.22 -12.38 -7.13
CA LEU A 349 -17.35 -12.05 -8.54
C LEU A 349 -16.75 -13.14 -9.43
N ASN A 350 -15.62 -13.74 -9.03
CA ASN A 350 -15.07 -14.91 -9.70
C ASN A 350 -16.01 -16.11 -9.64
N GLN A 351 -16.62 -16.40 -8.49
CA GLN A 351 -17.63 -17.47 -8.38
C GLN A 351 -18.84 -17.21 -9.27
N VAL A 352 -19.36 -15.98 -9.29
CA VAL A 352 -20.48 -15.60 -10.17
C VAL A 352 -20.07 -15.66 -11.65
N MET A 353 -18.83 -15.30 -11.99
CA MET A 353 -18.31 -15.40 -13.35
C MET A 353 -18.11 -16.85 -13.79
N GLU A 354 -17.70 -17.74 -12.90
CA GLU A 354 -17.60 -19.18 -13.15
C GLU A 354 -18.99 -19.79 -13.37
N GLN A 355 -19.96 -19.47 -12.52
CA GLN A 355 -21.36 -19.89 -12.68
C GLN A 355 -21.99 -19.35 -13.98
N LEU A 356 -21.70 -18.10 -14.34
CA LEU A 356 -22.11 -17.52 -15.63
C LEU A 356 -21.32 -18.10 -16.81
N GLY A 357 -20.07 -18.48 -16.60
CA GLY A 357 -19.19 -19.13 -17.56
C GLY A 357 -19.73 -20.50 -17.93
N ASP A 358 -20.00 -21.35 -16.94
CA ASP A 358 -20.63 -22.65 -17.08
C ASP A 358 -22.02 -22.57 -17.73
N ALA A 359 -22.78 -21.50 -17.45
CA ALA A 359 -24.04 -21.21 -18.12
C ALA A 359 -23.88 -20.69 -19.56
N ARG A 360 -22.68 -20.23 -19.95
CA ARG A 360 -22.35 -19.62 -21.25
C ARG A 360 -21.48 -20.49 -22.16
N ILE A 361 -21.12 -21.74 -21.81
CA ILE A 361 -20.36 -22.68 -22.68
C ILE A 361 -21.25 -23.20 -23.85
N ASP A 362 -21.93 -22.30 -24.55
CA ASP A 362 -22.63 -22.51 -25.84
C ASP A 362 -22.18 -21.44 -26.87
N ARG A 363 -20.95 -20.91 -26.73
CA ARG A 363 -20.46 -19.71 -27.45
C ARG A 363 -20.43 -19.81 -28.98
N GLN A 364 -20.52 -21.00 -29.58
CA GLN A 364 -20.56 -21.13 -31.03
C GLN A 364 -21.99 -21.00 -31.61
N GLU A 365 -23.05 -21.18 -30.81
CA GLU A 365 -24.45 -20.90 -31.21
C GLU A 365 -24.88 -19.45 -30.92
N SER A 366 -24.12 -18.70 -30.11
CA SER A 366 -24.54 -17.43 -29.51
C SER A 366 -24.82 -16.29 -30.48
N SER A 367 -24.10 -16.15 -31.60
CA SER A 367 -24.37 -15.04 -32.56
C SER A 367 -25.66 -15.28 -33.35
N ARG A 368 -25.92 -16.54 -33.71
CA ARG A 368 -27.14 -16.97 -34.40
C ARG A 368 -28.35 -16.90 -33.46
N GLN A 369 -28.20 -17.33 -32.20
CA GLN A 369 -29.23 -17.20 -31.17
C GLN A 369 -29.50 -15.74 -30.78
N GLN A 370 -28.47 -14.89 -30.72
CA GLN A 370 -28.65 -13.47 -30.46
C GLN A 370 -29.43 -12.79 -31.60
N ARG A 371 -29.07 -13.09 -32.86
CA ARG A 371 -29.83 -12.59 -34.03
C ARG A 371 -31.27 -13.10 -34.04
N LYS A 372 -31.52 -14.35 -33.63
CA LYS A 372 -32.88 -14.89 -33.44
C LYS A 372 -33.66 -14.13 -32.36
N ALA A 373 -33.02 -13.84 -31.23
CA ALA A 373 -33.64 -13.08 -30.13
C ALA A 373 -33.96 -11.64 -30.56
N GLU A 374 -33.07 -10.98 -31.29
CA GLU A 374 -33.27 -9.63 -31.84
C GLU A 374 -34.44 -9.58 -32.83
N ILE A 375 -34.53 -10.56 -33.74
CA ILE A 375 -35.65 -10.67 -34.69
C ILE A 375 -36.96 -10.97 -33.94
N MET A 376 -36.93 -11.82 -32.91
CA MET A 376 -38.10 -12.12 -32.09
C MET A 376 -38.60 -10.88 -31.31
N GLU A 377 -37.71 -10.11 -30.71
CA GLU A 377 -38.06 -8.85 -30.05
C GLU A 377 -38.63 -7.84 -31.05
N SER A 378 -38.05 -7.78 -32.26
CA SER A 378 -38.54 -6.92 -33.34
C SER A 378 -39.97 -7.30 -33.75
N ILE A 379 -40.26 -8.58 -33.98
CA ILE A 379 -41.60 -9.07 -34.32
C ILE A 379 -42.61 -8.79 -33.21
N LYS A 380 -42.23 -8.99 -31.95
CA LYS A 380 -43.06 -8.69 -30.78
C LYS A 380 -43.38 -7.19 -30.67
N ARG A 381 -42.45 -6.33 -31.11
CA ARG A 381 -42.62 -4.87 -31.16
C ARG A 381 -43.47 -4.42 -32.35
N LEU A 382 -43.36 -5.07 -33.51
CA LEU A 382 -44.16 -4.76 -34.70
C LEU A 382 -45.64 -5.13 -34.51
N TYR A 383 -45.93 -6.23 -33.82
CA TYR A 383 -47.29 -6.73 -33.59
C TYR A 383 -47.58 -6.91 -32.09
N PRO A 384 -47.63 -5.79 -31.32
CA PRO A 384 -47.86 -5.85 -29.88
C PRO A 384 -49.26 -6.39 -29.59
N GLY A 385 -49.35 -7.33 -28.65
CA GLY A 385 -50.61 -7.96 -28.26
C GLY A 385 -51.05 -9.14 -29.15
N SER A 386 -50.55 -9.25 -30.38
CA SER A 386 -50.83 -10.40 -31.26
C SER A 386 -49.73 -11.46 -31.26
N VAL A 387 -48.53 -11.12 -30.82
CA VAL A 387 -47.41 -12.05 -30.63
C VAL A 387 -47.13 -12.21 -29.14
N TYR A 388 -47.49 -13.36 -28.58
CA TYR A 388 -47.38 -13.61 -27.15
C TYR A 388 -45.93 -13.89 -26.74
N GLY A 389 -45.23 -14.73 -27.50
CA GLY A 389 -43.85 -15.13 -27.21
C GLY A 389 -43.56 -16.57 -27.61
N ARG A 390 -42.36 -17.07 -27.31
CA ARG A 390 -42.04 -18.50 -27.47
C ARG A 390 -42.64 -19.29 -26.32
N LEU A 391 -42.88 -20.57 -26.57
CA LEU A 391 -43.48 -21.46 -25.57
C LEU A 391 -42.60 -21.60 -24.30
N ILE A 392 -41.27 -21.53 -24.43
CA ILE A 392 -40.35 -21.50 -23.27
C ILE A 392 -40.47 -20.24 -22.40
N ASP A 393 -40.89 -19.11 -22.97
CA ASP A 393 -41.01 -17.84 -22.24
C ASP A 393 -42.35 -17.77 -21.48
N LEU A 394 -43.35 -18.54 -21.96
CA LEU A 394 -44.75 -18.47 -21.51
C LEU A 394 -45.16 -19.62 -20.56
N CYS A 395 -44.30 -20.61 -20.35
CA CYS A 395 -44.59 -21.72 -19.45
C CYS A 395 -43.36 -22.17 -18.66
N GLN A 396 -43.58 -22.89 -17.57
CA GLN A 396 -42.51 -23.44 -16.75
C GLN A 396 -42.96 -24.76 -16.08
N PRO A 397 -42.13 -25.81 -16.06
CA PRO A 397 -42.41 -27.00 -15.27
C PRO A 397 -42.58 -26.67 -13.78
N THR A 398 -43.57 -27.28 -13.15
CA THR A 398 -43.89 -27.10 -11.72
C THR A 398 -42.76 -27.50 -10.77
N GLN A 399 -42.03 -28.57 -11.10
CA GLN A 399 -40.90 -29.07 -10.32
C GLN A 399 -39.69 -29.32 -11.22
N LYS A 400 -38.48 -29.14 -10.67
CA LYS A 400 -37.22 -29.28 -11.41
C LYS A 400 -37.03 -30.67 -12.01
N LYS A 401 -37.48 -31.72 -11.30
CA LYS A 401 -37.39 -33.12 -11.77
C LYS A 401 -38.10 -33.36 -13.12
N TYR A 402 -39.12 -32.57 -13.44
CA TYR A 402 -39.88 -32.71 -14.67
C TYR A 402 -39.29 -31.93 -15.86
N GLN A 403 -38.25 -31.11 -15.66
CA GLN A 403 -37.68 -30.28 -16.74
C GLN A 403 -37.21 -31.11 -17.94
N ILE A 404 -36.56 -32.26 -17.70
CA ILE A 404 -36.05 -33.14 -18.77
C ILE A 404 -37.22 -33.78 -19.53
N ALA A 405 -38.21 -34.30 -18.81
CA ALA A 405 -39.41 -34.90 -19.38
C ALA A 405 -40.23 -33.90 -20.22
N VAL A 406 -40.43 -32.69 -19.70
CA VAL A 406 -41.15 -31.61 -20.42
C VAL A 406 -40.36 -31.17 -21.66
N THR A 407 -39.05 -30.96 -21.53
CA THR A 407 -38.14 -30.67 -22.66
C THR A 407 -38.25 -31.72 -23.76
N LYS A 408 -38.33 -33.01 -23.40
CA LYS A 408 -38.47 -34.10 -24.39
C LYS A 408 -39.79 -34.02 -25.15
N VAL A 409 -40.88 -33.76 -24.44
CA VAL A 409 -42.22 -33.78 -25.03
C VAL A 409 -42.48 -32.55 -25.88
N LEU A 410 -42.03 -31.38 -25.43
CA LEU A 410 -42.13 -30.16 -26.23
C LEU A 410 -41.17 -30.21 -27.42
N GLY A 411 -39.93 -30.67 -27.23
CA GLY A 411 -38.96 -30.85 -28.31
C GLY A 411 -38.79 -29.56 -29.13
N LYS A 412 -39.09 -29.62 -30.43
CA LYS A 412 -39.04 -28.45 -31.33
C LYS A 412 -40.05 -27.37 -30.97
N ASN A 413 -41.16 -27.73 -30.30
CA ASN A 413 -42.19 -26.78 -29.90
C ASN A 413 -41.77 -25.88 -28.73
N MET A 414 -40.59 -26.10 -28.12
CA MET A 414 -40.03 -25.17 -27.14
C MET A 414 -39.79 -23.79 -27.73
N ASP A 415 -39.25 -23.73 -28.95
CA ASP A 415 -38.95 -22.49 -29.67
C ASP A 415 -40.12 -21.99 -30.53
N ALA A 416 -41.25 -22.71 -30.54
CA ALA A 416 -42.42 -22.29 -31.30
C ALA A 416 -43.03 -21.00 -30.73
N ILE A 417 -43.33 -20.06 -31.63
CA ILE A 417 -43.85 -18.73 -31.31
C ILE A 417 -45.38 -18.78 -31.35
N ILE A 418 -46.02 -18.39 -30.25
CA ILE A 418 -47.48 -18.36 -30.13
C ILE A 418 -47.99 -17.00 -30.61
N VAL A 419 -48.94 -17.03 -31.55
CA VAL A 419 -49.57 -15.85 -32.15
C VAL A 419 -51.08 -15.94 -32.07
N ASP A 420 -51.75 -14.80 -32.12
CA ASP A 420 -53.20 -14.73 -31.95
C ASP A 420 -53.95 -15.25 -33.19
N THR A 421 -53.52 -14.83 -34.39
CA THR A 421 -54.19 -15.18 -35.66
C THR A 421 -53.27 -15.79 -36.72
N GLU A 422 -53.83 -16.60 -37.63
CA GLU A 422 -53.12 -17.15 -38.78
C GLU A 422 -52.51 -16.05 -39.68
N LYS A 423 -53.24 -14.95 -39.87
CA LYS A 423 -52.77 -13.77 -40.61
C LYS A 423 -51.51 -13.19 -40.00
N THR A 424 -51.51 -12.97 -38.69
CA THR A 424 -50.32 -12.45 -37.98
C THR A 424 -49.13 -13.41 -38.08
N GLY A 425 -49.37 -14.72 -38.08
CA GLY A 425 -48.32 -15.72 -38.34
C GLY A 425 -47.69 -15.57 -39.72
N ARG A 426 -48.50 -15.42 -40.78
CA ARG A 426 -48.00 -15.19 -42.15
C ARG A 426 -47.20 -13.90 -42.28
N ASP A 427 -47.68 -12.82 -41.68
CA ASP A 427 -47.00 -11.52 -41.73
C ASP A 427 -45.63 -11.59 -40.99
N CYS A 428 -45.58 -12.28 -39.84
CA CYS A 428 -44.33 -12.54 -39.13
C CYS A 428 -43.34 -13.39 -39.94
N ILE A 429 -43.83 -14.44 -40.65
CA ILE A 429 -43.00 -15.28 -41.53
C ILE A 429 -42.42 -14.45 -42.67
N GLN A 430 -43.22 -13.57 -43.27
CA GLN A 430 -42.77 -12.67 -44.34
C GLN A 430 -41.68 -11.73 -43.84
N TYR A 431 -41.87 -11.14 -42.65
CA TYR A 431 -40.86 -10.30 -42.01
C TYR A 431 -39.54 -11.04 -41.73
N ILE A 432 -39.60 -12.29 -41.22
CA ILE A 432 -38.39 -13.10 -40.99
C ILE A 432 -37.64 -13.36 -42.30
N LYS A 433 -38.35 -13.63 -43.40
CA LYS A 433 -37.73 -13.84 -44.72
C LYS A 433 -37.01 -12.58 -45.21
N GLU A 434 -37.60 -11.40 -45.02
CA GLU A 434 -36.99 -10.11 -45.39
C GLU A 434 -35.72 -9.83 -44.58
N GLN A 435 -35.73 -10.15 -43.28
CA GLN A 435 -34.56 -10.01 -42.39
C GLN A 435 -33.50 -11.12 -42.58
N ARG A 436 -33.73 -12.07 -43.51
CA ARG A 436 -32.90 -13.27 -43.72
C ARG A 436 -32.66 -14.03 -42.42
N GLY A 437 -33.70 -14.12 -41.59
CA GLY A 437 -33.70 -14.88 -40.35
C GLY A 437 -33.90 -16.38 -40.59
N ASP A 438 -33.66 -17.17 -39.56
CA ASP A 438 -33.91 -18.62 -39.61
C ASP A 438 -35.41 -18.92 -39.65
N PRO A 439 -35.85 -20.01 -40.31
CA PRO A 439 -37.24 -20.44 -40.27
C PRO A 439 -37.68 -20.79 -38.84
N GLU A 440 -38.72 -20.12 -38.34
CA GLU A 440 -39.33 -20.39 -37.04
C GLU A 440 -40.75 -20.97 -37.20
N THR A 441 -41.23 -21.69 -36.19
CA THR A 441 -42.58 -22.29 -36.17
C THR A 441 -43.55 -21.38 -35.44
N PHE A 442 -44.69 -21.08 -36.06
CA PHE A 442 -45.75 -20.26 -35.47
C PHE A 442 -46.99 -21.09 -35.14
N LEU A 443 -47.59 -20.86 -33.97
CA LEU A 443 -48.81 -21.52 -33.50
C LEU A 443 -49.94 -20.48 -33.36
N PRO A 444 -50.82 -20.34 -34.38
CA PRO A 444 -51.93 -19.38 -34.34
C PRO A 444 -53.12 -19.90 -33.54
N LEU A 445 -53.52 -19.20 -32.46
CA LEU A 445 -54.54 -19.68 -31.51
C LEU A 445 -55.96 -19.79 -32.09
N ASP A 446 -56.28 -19.01 -33.12
CA ASP A 446 -57.55 -19.04 -33.85
C ASP A 446 -57.71 -20.29 -34.72
N TYR A 447 -56.65 -20.69 -35.42
CA TYR A 447 -56.64 -21.75 -36.44
C TYR A 447 -56.10 -23.09 -35.92
N LEU A 448 -55.47 -23.11 -34.73
CA LEU A 448 -54.89 -24.31 -34.17
C LEU A 448 -55.96 -25.32 -33.74
N GLU A 449 -56.10 -26.39 -34.53
CA GLU A 449 -57.00 -27.50 -34.23
C GLU A 449 -56.38 -28.42 -33.18
N VAL A 450 -57.06 -28.57 -32.04
CA VAL A 450 -56.61 -29.40 -30.93
C VAL A 450 -57.70 -30.33 -30.45
N LYS A 451 -57.30 -31.56 -30.13
CA LYS A 451 -58.20 -32.50 -29.45
C LYS A 451 -58.25 -32.15 -27.96
N PRO A 452 -59.45 -32.13 -27.34
CA PRO A 452 -59.57 -31.97 -25.90
C PRO A 452 -58.73 -33.02 -25.15
N THR A 453 -58.12 -32.60 -24.05
CA THR A 453 -57.34 -33.49 -23.19
C THR A 453 -58.26 -34.54 -22.59
N ASP A 454 -57.86 -35.81 -22.65
CA ASP A 454 -58.66 -36.91 -22.10
C ASP A 454 -58.52 -36.95 -20.58
N GLU A 455 -59.57 -36.55 -19.87
CA GLU A 455 -59.59 -36.45 -18.42
C GLU A 455 -59.48 -37.81 -17.73
N LYS A 456 -59.89 -38.91 -18.39
CA LYS A 456 -59.80 -40.27 -17.85
C LYS A 456 -58.36 -40.68 -17.59
N LEU A 457 -57.41 -40.10 -18.32
CA LEU A 457 -55.98 -40.38 -18.14
C LEU A 457 -55.41 -39.80 -16.84
N ARG A 458 -56.14 -38.94 -16.13
CA ARG A 458 -55.75 -38.44 -14.79
C ARG A 458 -55.94 -39.48 -13.68
N GLU A 459 -56.81 -40.47 -13.89
CA GLU A 459 -57.07 -41.54 -12.92
C GLU A 459 -56.03 -42.67 -12.99
N LEU A 460 -55.14 -42.63 -13.98
CA LEU A 460 -54.15 -43.66 -14.25
C LEU A 460 -53.05 -43.65 -13.17
N ARG A 461 -53.05 -44.68 -12.32
CA ARG A 461 -52.07 -44.80 -11.21
C ARG A 461 -50.65 -44.97 -11.75
N GLY A 462 -49.73 -44.14 -11.26
CA GLY A 462 -48.31 -44.19 -11.63
C GLY A 462 -47.88 -43.24 -12.76
N ALA A 463 -48.81 -42.48 -13.34
CA ALA A 463 -48.50 -41.45 -14.32
C ALA A 463 -49.30 -40.17 -14.08
N LYS A 464 -48.79 -39.04 -14.60
CA LYS A 464 -49.51 -37.77 -14.63
C LYS A 464 -49.51 -37.21 -16.05
N LEU A 465 -50.54 -36.44 -16.42
CA LEU A 465 -50.52 -35.73 -17.69
C LEU A 465 -49.46 -34.63 -17.66
N ILE A 466 -48.69 -34.49 -18.74
CA ILE A 466 -47.61 -33.51 -18.83
C ILE A 466 -48.14 -32.08 -18.78
N ILE A 467 -49.32 -31.82 -19.34
CA ILE A 467 -49.95 -30.50 -19.30
C ILE A 467 -50.25 -30.04 -17.85
N ASP A 468 -50.54 -30.96 -16.94
CA ASP A 468 -50.81 -30.64 -15.52
C ASP A 468 -49.51 -30.37 -14.74
N VAL A 469 -48.37 -30.75 -15.31
CA VAL A 469 -47.04 -30.55 -14.73
C VAL A 469 -46.41 -29.24 -15.21
N ILE A 470 -47.02 -28.55 -16.18
CA ILE A 470 -46.57 -27.28 -16.74
C ILE A 470 -47.47 -26.14 -16.22
N ARG A 471 -46.87 -25.12 -15.61
CA ARG A 471 -47.54 -23.85 -15.33
C ARG A 471 -47.40 -22.94 -16.54
N TYR A 472 -48.46 -22.23 -16.91
CA TYR A 472 -48.45 -21.36 -18.08
C TYR A 472 -49.25 -20.09 -17.85
N GLU A 473 -48.79 -19.02 -18.48
CA GLU A 473 -49.39 -17.70 -18.43
C GLU A 473 -49.15 -17.04 -19.79
N PRO A 474 -50.18 -16.50 -20.47
CA PRO A 474 -51.58 -16.30 -20.06
C PRO A 474 -52.52 -17.52 -20.27
N PRO A 475 -53.78 -17.52 -19.75
CA PRO A 475 -54.69 -18.68 -19.83
C PRO A 475 -55.09 -19.12 -21.25
N HIS A 476 -55.17 -18.20 -22.21
CA HIS A 476 -55.61 -18.49 -23.59
C HIS A 476 -54.59 -19.32 -24.39
N ILE A 477 -53.33 -19.43 -23.94
CA ILE A 477 -52.33 -20.29 -24.59
C ILE A 477 -52.50 -21.79 -24.28
N LYS A 478 -53.52 -22.17 -23.50
CA LYS A 478 -53.86 -23.57 -23.19
C LYS A 478 -53.99 -24.43 -24.46
N LYS A 479 -54.56 -23.90 -25.55
CA LYS A 479 -54.67 -24.62 -26.83
C LYS A 479 -53.28 -25.00 -27.39
N ALA A 480 -52.31 -24.07 -27.37
CA ALA A 480 -50.96 -24.34 -27.84
C ALA A 480 -50.26 -25.44 -27.02
N LEU A 481 -50.49 -25.48 -25.70
CA LEU A 481 -49.99 -26.57 -24.85
C LEU A 481 -50.71 -27.90 -25.09
N GLN A 482 -52.02 -27.88 -25.35
CA GLN A 482 -52.76 -29.08 -25.74
C GLN A 482 -52.25 -29.65 -27.07
N TYR A 483 -51.88 -28.80 -28.02
CA TYR A 483 -51.22 -29.22 -29.27
C TYR A 483 -49.84 -29.83 -29.00
N ALA A 484 -48.98 -29.13 -28.26
CA ALA A 484 -47.60 -29.55 -28.05
C ALA A 484 -47.47 -30.80 -27.16
N CYS A 485 -48.26 -30.88 -26.10
CA CYS A 485 -48.23 -32.00 -25.15
C CYS A 485 -49.16 -33.14 -25.58
N GLY A 486 -50.36 -32.83 -26.08
CA GLY A 486 -51.43 -33.79 -26.29
C GLY A 486 -51.77 -34.57 -25.01
N ASN A 487 -52.17 -35.82 -25.19
CA ASN A 487 -52.40 -36.77 -24.09
C ASN A 487 -51.11 -37.49 -23.67
N ALA A 488 -50.00 -36.75 -23.55
CA ALA A 488 -48.73 -37.31 -23.11
C ALA A 488 -48.66 -37.45 -21.59
N LEU A 489 -48.14 -38.58 -21.13
CA LEU A 489 -48.01 -38.95 -19.72
C LEU A 489 -46.55 -38.90 -19.29
N VAL A 490 -46.29 -38.49 -18.05
CA VAL A 490 -44.98 -38.59 -17.40
C VAL A 490 -45.02 -39.62 -16.27
N CYS A 491 -44.02 -40.49 -16.23
CA CYS A 491 -43.81 -41.50 -15.19
C CYS A 491 -42.44 -41.29 -14.52
N ASP A 492 -42.28 -41.80 -13.30
CA ASP A 492 -41.03 -41.64 -12.56
C ASP A 492 -39.90 -42.52 -13.15
N ASN A 493 -40.20 -43.78 -13.49
CA ASN A 493 -39.22 -44.75 -13.99
C ASN A 493 -39.47 -45.14 -15.46
N VAL A 494 -38.42 -45.60 -16.13
CA VAL A 494 -38.48 -46.10 -17.53
C VAL A 494 -39.34 -47.35 -17.64
N GLU A 495 -39.25 -48.26 -16.68
CA GLU A 495 -40.04 -49.49 -16.65
C GLU A 495 -41.53 -49.21 -16.49
N ASP A 496 -41.88 -48.28 -15.59
CA ASP A 496 -43.26 -47.82 -15.41
C ASP A 496 -43.80 -47.12 -16.66
N ALA A 497 -42.97 -46.26 -17.27
CA ALA A 497 -43.31 -45.61 -18.53
C ALA A 497 -43.57 -46.62 -19.65
N ARG A 498 -42.76 -47.67 -19.75
CA ARG A 498 -42.93 -48.76 -20.72
C ARG A 498 -44.20 -49.57 -20.44
N ARG A 499 -44.45 -49.91 -19.18
CA ARG A 499 -45.65 -50.66 -18.74
C ARG A 499 -46.92 -49.88 -19.07
N ILE A 500 -46.95 -48.59 -18.81
CA ILE A 500 -48.13 -47.73 -19.06
C ILE A 500 -48.29 -47.42 -20.56
N ALA A 501 -47.18 -47.31 -21.31
CA ALA A 501 -47.24 -47.05 -22.75
C ALA A 501 -47.78 -48.25 -23.56
N PHE A 502 -47.39 -49.48 -23.22
CA PHE A 502 -47.66 -50.68 -24.03
C PHE A 502 -48.44 -51.80 -23.32
N GLY A 503 -48.60 -51.76 -21.99
CA GLY A 503 -49.23 -52.83 -21.22
C GLY A 503 -50.77 -52.78 -21.17
N GLY A 504 -51.37 -51.67 -21.58
CA GLY A 504 -52.83 -51.53 -21.65
C GLY A 504 -53.42 -51.93 -23.02
N PRO A 505 -54.75 -52.05 -23.12
CA PRO A 505 -55.44 -52.31 -24.38
C PRO A 505 -55.30 -51.14 -25.38
N GLN A 506 -55.03 -49.93 -24.88
CA GLN A 506 -54.72 -48.76 -25.69
C GLN A 506 -53.30 -48.30 -25.41
N ARG A 507 -52.59 -47.88 -26.47
CA ARG A 507 -51.24 -47.34 -26.35
C ARG A 507 -51.27 -45.85 -26.02
N HIS A 508 -50.46 -45.46 -25.06
CA HIS A 508 -50.34 -44.06 -24.63
C HIS A 508 -48.94 -43.51 -24.94
N LYS A 509 -48.86 -42.19 -25.22
CA LYS A 509 -47.57 -41.51 -25.38
C LYS A 509 -47.04 -41.22 -23.98
N THR A 510 -45.92 -41.82 -23.60
CA THR A 510 -45.43 -41.78 -22.22
C THR A 510 -43.95 -41.45 -22.19
N VAL A 511 -43.53 -40.58 -21.28
CA VAL A 511 -42.12 -40.20 -21.06
C VAL A 511 -41.72 -40.54 -19.63
N ALA A 512 -40.48 -40.98 -19.44
CA ALA A 512 -39.89 -41.12 -18.11
C ALA A 512 -39.10 -39.85 -17.72
N LEU A 513 -38.75 -39.70 -16.43
CA LEU A 513 -38.00 -38.53 -15.93
C LEU A 513 -36.61 -38.39 -16.56
N ASP A 514 -36.02 -39.48 -17.02
CA ASP A 514 -34.73 -39.53 -17.72
C ASP A 514 -34.79 -38.97 -19.16
N GLY A 515 -35.99 -38.69 -19.68
CA GLY A 515 -36.20 -38.22 -21.04
C GLY A 515 -36.39 -39.33 -22.08
N THR A 516 -36.56 -40.59 -21.66
CA THR A 516 -36.93 -41.69 -22.55
C THR A 516 -38.41 -41.58 -22.93
N LEU A 517 -38.70 -41.39 -24.22
CA LEU A 517 -40.06 -41.19 -24.75
C LEU A 517 -40.53 -42.42 -25.54
N PHE A 518 -41.68 -42.95 -25.14
CA PHE A 518 -42.43 -44.00 -25.80
C PHE A 518 -43.61 -43.38 -26.57
N GLN A 519 -43.65 -43.55 -27.89
CA GLN A 519 -44.76 -43.06 -28.73
C GLN A 519 -45.83 -44.14 -28.92
N LYS A 520 -47.06 -43.72 -29.24
CA LYS A 520 -48.17 -44.64 -29.56
C LYS A 520 -47.87 -45.55 -30.75
N SER A 521 -47.08 -45.07 -31.70
CA SER A 521 -46.58 -45.81 -32.87
C SER A 521 -45.62 -46.95 -32.51
N GLY A 522 -45.12 -47.00 -31.27
CA GLY A 522 -44.10 -47.97 -30.84
C GLY A 522 -42.66 -47.44 -30.97
N VAL A 523 -42.45 -46.23 -31.50
CA VAL A 523 -41.12 -45.60 -31.56
C VAL A 523 -40.66 -45.25 -30.15
N ILE A 524 -39.43 -45.64 -29.82
CA ILE A 524 -38.75 -45.32 -28.57
C ILE A 524 -37.62 -44.33 -28.89
N SER A 525 -37.59 -43.19 -28.21
CA SER A 525 -36.56 -42.18 -28.43
C SER A 525 -35.94 -41.72 -27.10
N GLY A 526 -34.60 -41.75 -27.03
CA GLY A 526 -33.82 -41.35 -25.86
C GLY A 526 -32.90 -40.15 -26.13
N GLY A 527 -31.89 -39.95 -25.29
CA GLY A 527 -30.84 -38.93 -25.47
C GLY A 527 -30.59 -38.02 -24.26
N ALA A 528 -30.43 -38.58 -23.05
CA ALA A 528 -30.38 -37.81 -21.80
C ALA A 528 -29.34 -36.67 -21.77
N SER A 529 -28.20 -36.79 -22.46
CA SER A 529 -27.14 -35.76 -22.45
C SER A 529 -27.55 -34.46 -23.16
N ASP A 530 -28.05 -34.54 -24.40
CA ASP A 530 -28.54 -33.37 -25.16
C ASP A 530 -29.79 -32.77 -24.50
N LEU A 531 -30.65 -33.62 -23.94
CA LEU A 531 -31.82 -33.19 -23.18
C LEU A 531 -31.48 -32.49 -21.88
N LYS A 532 -30.42 -32.89 -21.19
CA LYS A 532 -29.94 -32.22 -19.97
C LYS A 532 -29.41 -30.82 -20.30
N ALA A 533 -28.71 -30.66 -21.43
CA ALA A 533 -28.28 -29.35 -21.93
C ALA A 533 -29.49 -28.46 -22.26
N LYS A 534 -30.45 -28.97 -23.04
CA LYS A 534 -31.69 -28.23 -23.39
C LYS A 534 -32.56 -27.91 -22.17
N ALA A 535 -32.60 -28.79 -21.17
CA ALA A 535 -33.35 -28.55 -19.94
C ALA A 535 -32.77 -27.40 -19.10
N ARG A 536 -31.48 -27.05 -19.26
CA ARG A 536 -30.87 -25.87 -18.61
C ARG A 536 -31.44 -24.55 -19.15
N ARG A 537 -32.03 -24.54 -20.35
CA ARG A 537 -32.71 -23.35 -20.90
C ARG A 537 -33.90 -22.90 -20.02
N TRP A 538 -34.51 -23.81 -19.24
CA TRP A 538 -35.55 -23.46 -18.28
C TRP A 538 -35.03 -22.70 -17.04
N ASP A 539 -33.72 -22.69 -16.79
CA ASP A 539 -33.09 -22.02 -15.66
C ASP A 539 -32.64 -20.56 -16.00
N GLU A 540 -33.13 -19.97 -17.10
CA GLU A 540 -32.77 -18.60 -17.55
C GLU A 540 -33.05 -17.51 -16.50
N LYS A 541 -34.10 -17.68 -15.67
CA LYS A 541 -34.35 -16.81 -14.49
C LYS A 541 -33.24 -16.88 -13.43
N ALA A 542 -32.52 -18.00 -13.33
CA ALA A 542 -31.35 -18.10 -12.45
C ALA A 542 -30.14 -17.36 -13.05
N VAL A 543 -29.98 -17.40 -14.38
CA VAL A 543 -28.95 -16.63 -15.10
C VAL A 543 -29.19 -15.12 -14.96
N GLU A 544 -30.44 -14.66 -15.04
CA GLU A 544 -30.83 -13.26 -14.82
C GLU A 544 -30.47 -12.78 -13.40
N LYS A 545 -30.73 -13.62 -12.38
CA LYS A 545 -30.34 -13.33 -10.98
C LYS A 545 -28.82 -13.25 -10.82
N LEU A 546 -28.07 -14.11 -11.49
CA LEU A 546 -26.60 -14.08 -11.47
C LEU A 546 -26.04 -12.83 -12.17
N LYS A 547 -26.66 -12.37 -13.27
CA LYS A 547 -26.31 -11.09 -13.91
C LYS A 547 -26.54 -9.90 -12.99
N SER A 548 -27.70 -9.83 -12.33
CA SER A 548 -28.00 -8.76 -11.36
C SER A 548 -27.03 -8.79 -10.17
N LYS A 549 -26.67 -9.99 -9.67
CA LYS A 549 -25.66 -10.12 -8.61
C LYS A 549 -24.29 -9.61 -9.06
N LYS A 550 -23.88 -9.89 -10.31
CA LYS A 550 -22.64 -9.38 -10.90
C LYS A 550 -22.63 -7.85 -10.97
N GLU A 551 -23.73 -7.22 -11.41
CA GLU A 551 -23.83 -5.76 -11.45
C GLU A 551 -23.70 -5.12 -10.07
N LYS A 552 -24.37 -5.68 -9.06
CA LYS A 552 -24.24 -5.18 -7.68
C LYS A 552 -22.81 -5.28 -7.14
N LEU A 553 -22.16 -6.43 -7.33
CA LEU A 553 -20.78 -6.64 -6.89
C LEU A 553 -19.79 -5.73 -7.65
N THR A 554 -20.03 -5.46 -8.93
CA THR A 554 -19.19 -4.52 -9.69
C THR A 554 -19.37 -3.07 -9.27
N GLU A 555 -20.56 -2.66 -8.86
CA GLU A 555 -20.80 -1.31 -8.34
C GLU A 555 -20.16 -1.14 -6.95
N GLU A 556 -20.34 -2.13 -6.06
CA GLU A 556 -19.69 -2.15 -4.74
C GLU A 556 -18.15 -2.14 -4.86
N LEU A 557 -17.59 -2.87 -5.82
CA LEU A 557 -16.16 -2.85 -6.12
C LEU A 557 -15.66 -1.45 -6.49
N LYS A 558 -16.42 -0.68 -7.29
CA LYS A 558 -16.04 0.70 -7.65
C LYS A 558 -16.03 1.61 -6.43
N GLU A 559 -16.98 1.45 -5.52
CA GLU A 559 -17.07 2.24 -4.29
C GLU A 559 -15.89 1.95 -3.36
N GLN A 560 -15.57 0.67 -3.13
CA GLN A 560 -14.40 0.29 -2.34
C GLN A 560 -13.08 0.73 -2.99
N MET A 561 -12.99 0.73 -4.32
CA MET A 561 -11.83 1.26 -5.05
C MET A 561 -11.65 2.77 -4.88
N LYS A 562 -12.72 3.55 -4.64
CA LYS A 562 -12.60 4.98 -4.30
C LYS A 562 -12.00 5.15 -2.90
N ILE A 563 -12.42 4.33 -1.93
CA ILE A 563 -11.86 4.37 -0.57
C ILE A 563 -10.39 3.95 -0.59
N LYS A 564 -10.03 2.93 -1.37
CA LYS A 564 -8.63 2.53 -1.56
C LYS A 564 -7.74 3.64 -2.12
N ARG A 565 -8.27 4.59 -2.90
CA ARG A 565 -7.48 5.75 -3.39
C ARG A 565 -7.02 6.67 -2.25
N LYS A 566 -7.70 6.66 -1.09
CA LYS A 566 -7.24 7.36 0.12
C LYS A 566 -5.92 6.79 0.67
N GLU A 567 -5.43 5.65 0.17
CA GLU A 567 -4.09 5.13 0.50
C GLU A 567 -2.97 6.13 0.18
N ALA A 568 -3.15 6.98 -0.84
CA ALA A 568 -2.22 8.08 -1.12
C ALA A 568 -2.24 9.16 -0.03
N GLU A 569 -3.44 9.53 0.45
CA GLU A 569 -3.62 10.46 1.57
C GLU A 569 -3.04 9.89 2.86
N LEU A 570 -3.25 8.59 3.12
CA LEU A 570 -2.66 7.88 4.25
C LEU A 570 -1.13 7.98 4.25
N ARG A 571 -0.47 7.73 3.11
CA ARG A 571 1.00 7.86 3.00
C ARG A 571 1.47 9.28 3.27
N GLN A 572 0.72 10.28 2.83
CA GLN A 572 1.03 11.68 3.07
C GLN A 572 0.93 12.00 4.57
N VAL A 573 -0.16 11.60 5.23
CA VAL A 573 -0.37 11.78 6.67
C VAL A 573 0.73 11.06 7.48
N GLN A 574 1.08 9.82 7.10
CA GLN A 574 2.19 9.07 7.71
C GLN A 574 3.53 9.80 7.62
N SER A 575 3.85 10.36 6.45
CA SER A 575 5.06 11.14 6.26
C SER A 575 5.06 12.42 7.11
N GLN A 576 3.92 13.10 7.21
CA GLN A 576 3.76 14.30 8.03
C GLN A 576 3.88 13.99 9.53
N ALA A 577 3.23 12.93 10.01
CA ALA A 577 3.32 12.45 11.39
C ALA A 577 4.76 12.07 11.75
N HIS A 578 5.43 11.30 10.89
CA HIS A 578 6.83 10.94 11.10
C HIS A 578 7.77 12.16 11.13
N GLY A 579 7.58 13.11 10.21
CA GLY A 579 8.34 14.36 10.19
C GLY A 579 8.12 15.20 11.45
N LEU A 580 6.88 15.31 11.94
CA LEU A 580 6.57 15.96 13.22
C LEU A 580 7.20 15.25 14.40
N GLN A 581 7.13 13.92 14.46
CA GLN A 581 7.73 13.12 15.52
C GLN A 581 9.25 13.31 15.60
N MET A 582 9.94 13.34 14.45
CA MET A 582 11.38 13.60 14.40
C MET A 582 11.72 15.01 14.88
N ARG A 583 10.98 16.04 14.42
CA ARG A 583 11.16 17.42 14.91
C ARG A 583 10.94 17.51 16.42
N LEU A 584 9.91 16.84 16.94
CA LEU A 584 9.61 16.81 18.37
C LEU A 584 10.77 16.26 19.19
N LYS A 585 11.36 15.15 18.71
CA LYS A 585 12.52 14.51 19.35
C LYS A 585 13.74 15.43 19.38
N TYR A 586 14.01 16.15 18.28
CA TYR A 586 15.10 17.13 18.24
C TYR A 586 14.84 18.29 19.20
N SER A 587 13.63 18.85 19.21
CA SER A 587 13.28 19.94 20.13
C SER A 587 13.33 19.52 21.59
N GLN A 588 12.92 18.29 21.93
CA GLN A 588 13.07 17.73 23.28
C GLN A 588 14.54 17.59 23.69
N SER A 589 15.39 17.10 22.79
CA SER A 589 16.83 17.04 23.04
C SER A 589 17.46 18.43 23.22
N ASP A 590 17.04 19.43 22.43
CA ASP A 590 17.51 20.81 22.56
C ASP A 590 17.04 21.44 23.89
N LEU A 591 15.81 21.14 24.32
CA LEU A 591 15.28 21.55 25.61
C LEU A 591 16.10 20.98 26.76
N ASP A 592 16.40 19.68 26.75
CA ASP A 592 17.18 19.02 27.81
C ASP A 592 18.62 19.57 27.89
N GLN A 593 19.25 19.80 26.73
CA GLN A 593 20.58 20.44 26.67
C GLN A 593 20.54 21.86 27.23
N THR A 594 19.53 22.65 26.86
CA THR A 594 19.36 24.02 27.34
C THR A 594 19.07 24.06 28.85
N LYS A 595 18.22 23.15 29.37
CA LYS A 595 17.96 23.00 30.81
C LYS A 595 19.21 22.62 31.59
N THR A 596 20.01 21.70 31.07
CA THR A 596 21.27 21.28 31.69
C THR A 596 22.26 22.44 31.76
N ARG A 597 22.38 23.22 30.67
CA ARG A 597 23.21 24.44 30.63
C ARG A 597 22.71 25.53 31.57
N HIS A 598 21.40 25.71 31.67
CA HIS A 598 20.78 26.65 32.60
C HIS A 598 21.09 26.27 34.06
N LEU A 599 20.93 24.99 34.44
CA LEU A 599 21.26 24.49 35.77
C LEU A 599 22.74 24.67 36.13
N SER A 600 23.66 24.36 35.20
CA SER A 600 25.10 24.49 35.44
C SER A 600 25.53 25.94 35.63
N LEU A 601 24.96 26.88 34.85
CA LEU A 601 25.18 28.31 35.04
C LEU A 601 24.64 28.80 36.39
N ASN A 602 23.45 28.35 36.78
CA ASN A 602 22.84 28.74 38.05
C ASN A 602 23.66 28.25 39.26
N MET A 603 24.18 27.02 39.20
CA MET A 603 25.13 26.51 40.20
C MET A 603 26.41 27.36 40.26
N GLN A 604 26.99 27.71 39.11
CA GLN A 604 28.20 28.52 39.09
C GLN A 604 28.00 29.91 39.70
N VAL A 605 26.85 30.57 39.45
CA VAL A 605 26.53 31.87 40.06
C VAL A 605 26.40 31.73 41.58
N SER A 606 25.74 30.68 42.07
CA SER A 606 25.58 30.44 43.52
C SER A 606 26.91 30.23 44.25
N VAL A 607 27.86 29.53 43.62
CA VAL A 607 29.21 29.30 44.17
C VAL A 607 30.03 30.59 44.15
N THR A 608 29.96 31.38 43.08
CA THR A 608 30.68 32.67 42.99
C THR A 608 30.12 33.78 43.86
N GLY A 609 28.85 33.69 44.30
CA GLY A 609 28.25 34.65 45.23
C GLY A 609 28.44 34.30 46.71
N SER A 610 28.88 33.08 47.02
CA SER A 610 29.08 32.60 48.40
C SER A 610 30.54 32.70 48.87
N ASN A 611 31.48 32.83 47.93
CA ASN A 611 32.91 33.11 48.16
C ASN A 611 33.19 34.59 47.97
#